data_AF-A0A670I0Y6-F1
#
_entry.id   AF-A0A670I0Y6-F1
#
_cell.length_a   1.000
_cell.length_b   1.000
_cell.length_c   1.000
_cell.angle_alpha   90.00
_cell.angle_beta   90.00
_cell.angle_gamma   90.00
#
_symmetry.space_group_name_H-M   'P 1'
#
loop_
_entity.id
_entity.type
_entity.pdbx_description
1 polymer ?
#
loop_
_entity_poly.entity_id
_entity_poly.type
_entity_poly.pdbx_seq_one_letter_code
_entity_poly.pdbx_strand_id
1 'polypeptide(L)'
;MASSNPWAPVQPSAAGMLLAGCLSAGVVSQETLDRCGKPAPCFVRLSEAEQIADLQAEISEMKLDAEILQMEKDTADITHPFYLTQKCQALQAMNKHLEAVLKEKWVLRQRLMKPVRQESLPIEAMYHRHVVELLVSAVAFIEKLETHLTTVRSIPQIPLVMKNMDSALTKLDLLVTDTKALAEQILEWREKVKEIFENSQLTAESDSWFRSITL
;
A
#
# COMPACT_ATOMS: atom_id res chain seq x y z
N MET A 1 -74.88 -23.75 -41.93
CA MET A 1 -75.06 -25.13 -42.42
C MET A 1 -74.87 -26.05 -41.23
N ALA A 2 -75.86 -26.89 -40.93
CA ALA A 2 -75.85 -27.73 -39.72
C ALA A 2 -74.73 -28.77 -39.82
N SER A 3 -73.82 -28.75 -38.84
CA SER A 3 -72.81 -29.79 -38.66
C SER A 3 -73.48 -31.07 -38.20
N SER A 4 -73.44 -32.12 -39.04
CA SER A 4 -73.90 -33.46 -38.66
C SER A 4 -73.05 -33.99 -37.51
N ASN A 5 -73.71 -34.59 -36.52
CA ASN A 5 -73.10 -35.17 -35.33
C ASN A 5 -72.02 -36.23 -35.69
N PRO A 6 -70.75 -36.05 -35.27
CA PRO A 6 -69.65 -36.98 -35.56
C PRO A 6 -69.81 -38.38 -34.92
N TRP A 7 -70.71 -38.53 -33.96
CA TRP A 7 -70.86 -39.74 -33.14
C TRP A 7 -72.13 -40.55 -33.44
N ALA A 8 -72.91 -40.18 -34.47
CA ALA A 8 -74.03 -41.01 -34.91
C ALA A 8 -73.49 -42.27 -35.61
N PRO A 9 -74.07 -43.48 -35.38
CA PRO A 9 -73.65 -44.68 -36.11
C PRO A 9 -73.82 -44.41 -37.61
N VAL A 10 -72.70 -44.41 -38.34
CA VAL A 10 -72.67 -44.09 -39.76
C VAL A 10 -73.58 -45.08 -40.49
N GLN A 11 -74.75 -44.61 -40.91
CA GLN A 11 -75.64 -45.46 -41.71
C GLN A 11 -74.91 -45.80 -43.01
N PRO A 12 -74.90 -47.09 -43.43
CA PRO A 12 -74.19 -47.49 -44.62
C PRO A 12 -74.76 -46.72 -45.83
N SER A 13 -73.90 -45.98 -46.51
CA SER A 13 -74.23 -45.28 -47.75
C SER A 13 -74.95 -46.21 -48.72
N ALA A 14 -75.88 -45.70 -49.52
CA ALA A 14 -76.59 -46.50 -50.53
C ALA A 14 -75.62 -47.27 -51.46
N ALA A 15 -74.45 -46.68 -51.76
CA ALA A 15 -73.39 -47.36 -52.48
C ALA A 15 -72.72 -48.49 -51.66
N GLY A 16 -72.53 -48.29 -50.35
CA GLY A 16 -72.02 -49.30 -49.43
C GLY A 16 -72.94 -50.51 -49.30
N MET A 17 -74.26 -50.30 -49.31
CA MET A 17 -75.24 -51.40 -49.31
C MET A 17 -75.23 -52.19 -50.62
N LEU A 18 -75.10 -51.52 -51.78
CA LEU A 18 -74.95 -52.20 -53.07
C LEU A 18 -73.65 -53.03 -53.15
N LEU A 19 -72.54 -52.48 -52.66
CA LEU A 19 -71.26 -53.20 -52.61
C LEU A 19 -71.32 -54.41 -51.67
N ALA A 20 -72.00 -54.29 -50.52
CA ALA A 20 -72.24 -55.41 -49.61
C ALA A 20 -73.11 -56.51 -50.26
N GLY A 21 -74.10 -56.12 -51.06
CA GLY A 21 -74.89 -57.04 -51.91
C GLY A 21 -74.02 -57.76 -52.95
N CYS A 22 -73.12 -57.05 -53.63
CA CYS A 22 -72.21 -57.64 -54.61
C CYS A 22 -71.14 -58.57 -53.99
N LEU A 23 -70.70 -58.28 -52.77
CA LEU A 23 -69.81 -59.15 -51.98
C LEU A 23 -70.50 -60.45 -51.56
N SER A 24 -71.72 -60.34 -51.04
CA SER A 24 -72.52 -61.50 -50.62
C SER A 24 -72.98 -62.37 -51.80
N ALA A 25 -73.18 -61.76 -52.98
CA ALA A 25 -73.47 -62.47 -54.22
C ALA A 25 -72.22 -63.05 -54.92
N GLY A 26 -71.01 -62.85 -54.39
CA GLY A 26 -69.76 -63.35 -54.96
C GLY A 26 -69.31 -62.70 -56.26
N VAL A 27 -69.97 -61.60 -56.67
CA VAL A 27 -69.66 -60.86 -57.91
C VAL A 27 -68.36 -60.05 -57.77
N VAL A 28 -68.01 -59.67 -56.54
CA VAL A 28 -66.78 -58.98 -56.18
C VAL A 28 -66.19 -59.67 -54.96
N SER A 29 -64.88 -59.96 -54.93
CA SER A 29 -64.21 -60.53 -53.76
C SER A 29 -63.72 -59.44 -52.81
N GLN A 30 -63.56 -59.77 -51.52
CA GLN A 30 -63.01 -58.83 -50.54
C GLN A 30 -61.62 -58.31 -50.98
N GLU A 31 -60.81 -59.18 -51.58
CA GLU A 31 -59.47 -58.85 -52.07
C GLU A 31 -59.48 -57.80 -53.20
N THR A 32 -60.48 -57.79 -54.09
CA THR A 32 -60.57 -56.79 -55.16
C THR A 32 -61.02 -55.42 -54.64
N LEU A 33 -61.86 -55.37 -53.61
CA LEU A 33 -62.21 -54.12 -52.92
C LEU A 33 -61.03 -53.57 -52.12
N ASP A 34 -60.32 -54.43 -51.39
CA ASP A 34 -59.15 -54.04 -50.60
C ASP A 34 -58.01 -53.50 -51.49
N ARG A 35 -57.88 -54.01 -52.73
CA ARG A 35 -56.92 -53.50 -53.72
C ARG A 35 -57.30 -52.12 -54.26
N CYS A 36 -58.60 -51.83 -54.39
CA CYS A 36 -59.10 -50.51 -54.80
C CYS A 36 -59.09 -49.46 -53.67
N GLY A 37 -59.03 -49.89 -52.41
CA GLY A 37 -58.97 -49.01 -51.23
C GLY A 37 -57.61 -48.35 -51.00
N LYS A 38 -56.55 -48.77 -51.69
CA LYS A 38 -55.22 -48.16 -51.55
C LYS A 38 -55.20 -46.79 -52.25
N PRO A 39 -54.81 -45.71 -51.55
CA PRO A 39 -54.73 -44.39 -52.17
C PRO A 39 -53.73 -44.42 -53.34
N ALA A 40 -54.08 -43.75 -54.44
CA ALA A 40 -53.19 -43.68 -55.59
C ALA A 40 -51.84 -43.04 -55.19
N PRO A 41 -50.71 -43.42 -55.84
CA PRO A 41 -49.38 -42.90 -55.48
C PRO A 41 -49.23 -41.36 -55.55
N CYS A 42 -50.14 -40.64 -56.22
CA CYS A 42 -50.19 -39.18 -56.19
C CYS A 42 -50.71 -38.63 -54.85
N PHE A 43 -51.68 -39.28 -54.20
CA PHE A 43 -52.21 -38.84 -52.91
C PHE A 43 -51.22 -39.04 -51.77
N VAL A 44 -50.42 -40.11 -51.81
CA VAL A 44 -49.33 -40.33 -50.85
C VAL A 44 -48.30 -39.22 -50.94
N ARG A 45 -47.86 -38.86 -52.16
CA ARG A 45 -46.92 -37.74 -52.38
C ARG A 45 -47.49 -36.39 -51.98
N LEU A 46 -48.79 -36.16 -52.18
CA LEU A 46 -49.46 -34.95 -51.69
C LEU A 46 -49.48 -34.90 -50.16
N SER A 47 -49.80 -36.02 -49.48
CA SER A 47 -49.76 -36.07 -48.01
C SER A 47 -48.36 -35.90 -47.44
N GLU A 48 -47.33 -36.41 -48.11
CA GLU A 48 -45.92 -36.17 -47.74
C GLU A 48 -45.54 -34.69 -47.93
N ALA A 49 -45.96 -34.08 -49.04
CA ALA A 49 -45.71 -32.66 -49.29
C ALA A 49 -46.43 -31.75 -48.28
N GLU A 50 -47.65 -32.11 -47.89
CA GLU A 50 -48.41 -31.44 -46.82
C GLU A 50 -47.68 -31.56 -45.47
N GLN A 51 -47.25 -32.75 -45.08
CA GLN A 51 -46.44 -32.95 -43.86
C GLN A 51 -45.12 -32.17 -43.88
N ILE A 52 -44.45 -32.09 -45.03
CA ILE A 52 -43.23 -31.29 -45.17
C ILE A 52 -43.54 -29.80 -45.00
N ALA A 53 -44.65 -29.31 -45.57
CA ALA A 53 -45.07 -27.92 -45.42
C ALA A 53 -45.43 -27.60 -43.95
N ASP A 54 -46.13 -28.50 -43.27
CA ASP A 54 -46.48 -28.35 -41.85
C ASP A 54 -45.22 -28.31 -40.97
N LEU A 55 -44.28 -29.24 -41.17
CA LEU A 55 -43.01 -29.25 -40.45
C LEU A 55 -42.16 -27.99 -40.75
N GLN A 56 -42.19 -27.49 -41.98
CA GLN A 56 -41.51 -26.25 -42.34
C GLN A 56 -42.14 -25.04 -41.63
N ALA A 57 -43.47 -25.01 -41.50
CA ALA A 57 -44.15 -23.98 -40.74
C ALA A 57 -43.75 -24.03 -39.25
N GLU A 58 -43.73 -25.22 -38.64
CA GLU A 58 -43.30 -25.42 -37.25
C GLU A 58 -41.84 -24.98 -37.03
N ILE A 59 -40.93 -25.34 -37.94
CA ILE A 59 -39.53 -24.87 -37.88
C ILE A 59 -39.45 -23.35 -37.95
N SER A 60 -40.26 -22.72 -38.81
CA SER A 60 -40.26 -21.26 -38.93
C SER A 60 -40.79 -20.57 -37.68
N GLU A 61 -41.81 -21.14 -37.03
CA GLU A 61 -42.36 -20.68 -35.76
C GLU A 61 -41.33 -20.79 -34.64
N MET A 62 -40.73 -21.97 -34.47
CA MET A 62 -39.66 -22.19 -33.49
C MET A 62 -38.47 -21.24 -33.69
N LYS A 63 -38.13 -20.93 -34.94
CA LYS A 63 -37.06 -20.00 -35.26
C LYS A 63 -37.40 -18.58 -34.81
N LEU A 64 -38.63 -18.12 -35.06
CA LEU A 64 -39.08 -16.80 -34.61
C LEU A 64 -39.10 -16.71 -33.09
N ASP A 65 -39.56 -17.75 -32.40
CA ASP A 65 -39.54 -17.81 -30.93
C ASP A 65 -38.10 -17.75 -30.38
N ALA A 66 -37.16 -18.45 -31.02
CA ALA A 66 -35.76 -18.39 -30.65
C ALA A 66 -35.17 -16.98 -30.86
N GLU A 67 -35.53 -16.29 -31.93
CA GLU A 67 -35.11 -14.90 -32.19
C GLU A 67 -35.69 -13.94 -31.13
N ILE A 68 -36.96 -14.11 -30.75
CA ILE A 68 -37.60 -13.30 -29.68
C ILE A 68 -36.86 -13.49 -28.35
N LEU A 69 -36.63 -14.73 -27.93
CA LEU A 69 -35.93 -15.03 -26.67
C LEU A 69 -34.50 -14.49 -26.69
N GLN A 70 -33.82 -14.55 -27.83
CA GLN A 70 -32.48 -14.00 -27.99
C GLN A 70 -32.50 -12.47 -27.85
N MET A 71 -33.46 -11.77 -28.47
CA MET A 71 -33.60 -10.32 -28.30
C MET A 71 -33.95 -9.92 -26.86
N GLU A 72 -34.81 -10.69 -26.17
CA GLU A 72 -35.12 -10.46 -24.76
C GLU A 72 -33.88 -10.59 -23.88
N LYS A 73 -33.06 -11.62 -24.12
CA LYS A 73 -31.80 -11.82 -23.42
C LYS A 73 -30.80 -10.69 -23.68
N ASP A 74 -30.64 -10.28 -24.94
CA ASP A 74 -29.69 -9.23 -25.32
C ASP A 74 -30.10 -7.85 -24.78
N THR A 75 -31.40 -7.64 -24.57
CA THR A 75 -31.96 -6.39 -24.04
C THR A 75 -32.19 -6.45 -22.51
N ALA A 76 -32.02 -7.61 -21.88
CA ALA A 76 -32.36 -7.83 -20.48
C ALA A 76 -31.63 -6.86 -19.53
N ASP A 77 -30.42 -6.44 -19.86
CA ASP A 77 -29.61 -5.56 -19.01
C ASP A 77 -30.19 -4.13 -18.90
N ILE A 78 -31.08 -3.73 -19.82
CA ILE A 78 -31.76 -2.44 -19.84
C ILE A 78 -33.29 -2.52 -19.68
N THR A 79 -33.90 -3.68 -19.88
CA THR A 79 -35.35 -3.87 -19.69
C THR A 79 -35.69 -4.59 -18.39
N HIS A 80 -34.85 -5.54 -17.95
CA HIS A 80 -35.22 -6.41 -16.85
C HIS A 80 -34.99 -5.73 -15.49
N PRO A 81 -35.98 -5.73 -14.59
CA PRO A 81 -35.92 -5.03 -13.31
C PRO A 81 -34.72 -5.41 -12.43
N PHE A 82 -34.26 -6.66 -12.50
CA PHE A 82 -33.10 -7.13 -11.74
C PHE A 82 -31.82 -6.33 -12.07
N TYR A 83 -31.45 -6.26 -13.35
CA TYR A 83 -30.24 -5.56 -13.79
C TYR A 83 -30.37 -4.05 -13.62
N LEU A 84 -31.55 -3.50 -13.88
CA LEU A 84 -31.84 -2.08 -13.64
C LEU A 84 -31.71 -1.72 -12.17
N THR A 85 -32.28 -2.53 -11.27
CA THR A 85 -32.18 -2.31 -9.82
C THR A 85 -30.73 -2.36 -9.36
N GLN A 86 -29.95 -3.32 -9.85
CA GLN A 86 -28.52 -3.42 -9.55
C GLN A 86 -27.75 -2.17 -10.03
N LYS A 87 -27.98 -1.72 -11.28
CA LYS A 87 -27.38 -0.49 -11.83
C LYS A 87 -27.79 0.74 -11.01
N CYS A 88 -29.07 0.87 -10.64
CA CYS A 88 -29.58 1.95 -9.80
C CYS A 88 -28.94 1.96 -8.40
N GLN A 89 -28.78 0.80 -7.77
CA GLN A 89 -28.12 0.67 -6.47
C GLN A 89 -26.67 1.10 -6.54
N ALA A 90 -25.94 0.71 -7.58
CA ALA A 90 -24.55 1.13 -7.79
C ALA A 90 -24.44 2.66 -7.97
N LEU A 91 -25.32 3.26 -8.78
CA LEU A 91 -25.38 4.71 -8.95
C LEU A 91 -25.74 5.44 -7.65
N GLN A 92 -26.67 4.88 -6.87
CA GLN A 92 -27.08 5.46 -5.60
C GLN A 92 -25.94 5.38 -4.56
N ALA A 93 -25.17 4.29 -4.54
CA ALA A 93 -23.99 4.16 -3.71
C ALA A 93 -22.94 5.22 -4.08
N MET A 94 -22.65 5.38 -5.38
CA MET A 94 -21.74 6.42 -5.86
C MET A 94 -22.20 7.83 -5.47
N ASN A 95 -23.48 8.15 -5.64
CA ASN A 95 -24.03 9.45 -5.21
C ASN A 95 -23.88 9.69 -3.72
N LYS A 96 -24.14 8.68 -2.88
CA LYS A 96 -23.92 8.78 -1.42
C LYS A 96 -22.45 9.07 -1.09
N HIS A 97 -21.51 8.43 -1.79
CA HIS A 97 -20.09 8.70 -1.62
C HIS A 97 -19.72 10.13 -2.04
N LEU A 98 -20.24 10.61 -3.17
CA LEU A 98 -20.00 11.99 -3.61
C LEU A 98 -20.57 13.02 -2.62
N GLU A 99 -21.77 12.79 -2.08
CA GLU A 99 -22.35 13.63 -1.03
C GLU A 99 -21.48 13.67 0.23
N ALA A 100 -20.92 12.52 0.64
CA ALA A 100 -20.01 12.45 1.78
C ALA A 100 -18.74 13.27 1.53
N VAL A 101 -18.10 13.11 0.37
CA VAL A 101 -16.91 13.88 -0.03
C VAL A 101 -17.20 15.39 -0.05
N LEU A 102 -18.36 15.80 -0.55
CA LEU A 102 -18.74 17.22 -0.56
C LEU A 102 -18.94 17.78 0.86
N LYS A 103 -19.56 17.00 1.76
CA LYS A 103 -19.71 17.37 3.18
C LYS A 103 -18.34 17.50 3.85
N GLU A 104 -17.44 16.55 3.65
CA GLU A 104 -16.08 16.60 4.20
C GLU A 104 -15.28 17.79 3.66
N LYS A 105 -15.34 18.04 2.35
CA LYS A 105 -14.73 19.21 1.72
C LYS A 105 -15.27 20.51 2.32
N TRP A 106 -16.58 20.58 2.56
CA TRP A 106 -17.20 21.75 3.21
C TRP A 106 -16.69 21.92 4.65
N VAL A 107 -16.65 20.85 5.44
CA VAL A 107 -16.10 20.86 6.82
C VAL A 107 -14.63 21.27 6.82
N LEU A 108 -13.83 20.75 5.89
CA LEU A 108 -12.43 21.11 5.77
C LEU A 108 -12.26 22.59 5.42
N ARG A 109 -13.03 23.10 4.45
CA ARG A 109 -13.03 24.52 4.12
C ARG A 109 -13.42 25.36 5.34
N GLN A 110 -14.44 24.98 6.10
CA GLN A 110 -14.81 25.70 7.33
C GLN A 110 -13.69 25.68 8.36
N ARG A 111 -12.98 24.56 8.53
CA ARG A 111 -11.82 24.45 9.43
C ARG A 111 -10.64 25.31 8.97
N LEU A 112 -10.40 25.41 7.67
CA LEU A 112 -9.33 26.24 7.10
C LEU A 112 -9.68 27.73 7.06
N MET A 113 -10.98 28.06 6.94
CA MET A 113 -11.47 29.44 7.03
C MET A 113 -11.48 29.96 8.47
N LYS A 114 -11.52 29.08 9.47
CA LYS A 114 -11.16 29.48 10.83
C LYS A 114 -9.69 29.89 10.76
N PRO A 115 -9.34 31.17 11.02
CA PRO A 115 -7.94 31.55 11.07
C PRO A 115 -7.26 30.59 12.04
N VAL A 116 -6.13 30.00 11.60
CA VAL A 116 -5.16 29.38 12.51
C VAL A 116 -5.12 30.30 13.71
N ARG A 117 -5.51 29.80 14.90
CA ARG A 117 -5.59 30.63 16.11
C ARG A 117 -4.39 31.55 16.09
N GLN A 118 -4.65 32.84 16.06
CA GLN A 118 -3.64 33.88 16.12
C GLN A 118 -2.82 33.61 17.37
N GLU A 119 -1.72 32.85 17.25
CA GLU A 119 -0.74 32.72 18.32
C GLU A 119 0.00 34.05 18.51
N SER A 120 -0.06 34.93 17.51
CA SER A 120 0.19 36.35 17.68
C SER A 120 -1.08 37.05 18.15
N LEU A 121 -1.03 37.68 19.32
CA LEU A 121 -1.98 38.77 19.60
C LEU A 121 -1.97 39.73 18.40
N PRO A 122 -3.13 40.24 17.94
CA PRO A 122 -3.15 41.28 16.93
C PRO A 122 -2.45 42.52 17.51
N ILE A 123 -1.17 42.68 17.19
CA ILE A 123 -0.42 43.89 17.52
C ILE A 123 -0.85 44.94 16.50
N GLU A 124 -1.30 46.09 16.99
CA GLU A 124 -1.63 47.22 16.13
C GLU A 124 -0.38 47.71 15.37
N ALA A 125 -0.54 48.10 14.11
CA ALA A 125 0.58 48.39 13.20
C ALA A 125 1.55 49.44 13.76
N MET A 126 1.07 50.40 14.55
CA MET A 126 1.92 51.43 15.19
C MET A 126 2.89 50.88 16.25
N TYR A 127 2.62 49.69 16.79
CA TYR A 127 3.47 49.06 17.80
C TYR A 127 4.43 48.01 17.22
N HIS A 128 4.32 47.66 15.93
CA HIS A 128 5.18 46.63 15.31
C HIS A 128 6.66 46.95 15.45
N ARG A 129 7.06 48.19 15.17
CA ARG A 129 8.45 48.63 15.31
C ARG A 129 8.96 48.44 16.74
N HIS A 130 8.20 48.88 17.73
CA HIS A 130 8.55 48.78 19.14
C HIS A 130 8.65 47.33 19.61
N VAL A 131 7.74 46.47 19.15
CA VAL A 131 7.76 45.04 19.48
C VAL A 131 8.98 44.35 18.86
N VAL A 132 9.32 44.67 17.60
CA VAL A 132 10.53 44.13 16.97
C VAL A 132 11.79 44.56 17.73
N GLU A 133 11.91 45.84 18.08
CA GLU A 133 13.05 46.35 18.87
C GLU A 133 13.13 45.69 20.26
N LEU A 134 11.99 45.46 20.91
CA LEU A 134 11.90 44.75 22.19
C LEU A 134 12.33 43.28 22.06
N LEU A 135 11.87 42.58 21.02
CA LEU A 135 12.21 41.18 20.79
C LEU A 135 13.71 41.01 20.51
N VAL A 136 14.30 41.88 19.70
CA VAL A 136 15.75 41.91 19.46
C VAL A 136 16.50 42.12 20.78
N SER A 137 16.05 43.06 21.60
CA SER A 137 16.65 43.34 22.90
C SER A 137 16.50 42.16 23.88
N ALA A 138 15.35 41.49 23.87
CA ALA A 138 15.08 40.33 24.71
C ALA A 138 15.98 39.14 24.34
N VAL A 139 16.17 38.87 23.05
CA VAL A 139 17.08 37.82 22.58
C VAL A 139 18.51 38.10 23.03
N ALA A 140 19.01 39.32 22.81
CA ALA A 140 20.35 39.71 23.24
C ALA A 140 20.52 39.62 24.78
N PHE A 141 19.48 39.98 25.54
CA PHE A 141 19.48 39.84 26.99
C PHE A 141 19.53 38.37 27.42
N ILE A 142 18.74 37.49 26.79
CA ILE A 142 18.71 36.06 27.08
C ILE A 142 20.09 35.44 26.80
N GLU A 143 20.70 35.74 25.66
CA GLU A 143 22.06 35.26 25.33
C GLU A 143 23.06 35.70 26.41
N LYS A 144 23.03 36.98 26.82
CA LYS A 144 23.90 37.48 27.87
C LYS A 144 23.63 36.79 29.21
N LEU A 145 22.37 36.56 29.57
CA LEU A 145 21.99 35.86 30.79
C LEU A 145 22.50 34.42 30.80
N GLU A 146 22.39 33.70 29.67
CA GLU A 146 22.92 32.35 29.50
C GLU A 146 24.44 32.31 29.75
N THR A 147 25.19 33.28 29.20
CA THR A 147 26.64 33.37 29.45
C THR A 147 26.96 33.62 30.93
N HIS A 148 26.17 34.44 31.63
CA HIS A 148 26.34 34.64 33.07
C HIS A 148 25.97 33.39 33.89
N LEU A 149 24.94 32.64 33.49
CA LEU A 149 24.57 31.41 34.18
C LEU A 149 25.62 30.31 34.01
N THR A 150 26.22 30.20 32.81
CA THR A 150 27.30 29.24 32.57
C THR A 150 28.54 29.56 33.41
N THR A 151 28.91 30.84 33.57
CA THR A 151 30.02 31.21 34.46
C THR A 151 29.69 30.94 35.92
N VAL A 152 28.48 31.23 36.39
CA VAL A 152 28.07 30.90 37.77
C VAL A 152 28.10 29.38 38.01
N ARG A 153 27.67 28.58 37.03
CA ARG A 153 27.71 27.11 37.11
C ARG A 153 29.13 26.52 37.13
N SER A 154 30.15 27.22 36.64
CA SER A 154 31.53 26.75 36.69
C SER A 154 32.23 27.05 38.02
N ILE A 155 31.72 28.00 38.82
CA ILE A 155 32.31 28.38 40.12
C ILE A 155 32.46 27.18 41.09
N PRO A 156 31.45 26.30 41.28
CA PRO A 156 31.59 25.14 42.16
C PRO A 156 32.65 24.12 41.72
N GLN A 157 33.10 24.18 40.46
CA GLN A 157 34.16 23.30 39.93
C GLN A 157 35.56 23.85 40.21
N ILE A 158 35.70 25.13 40.57
CA ILE A 158 36.99 25.78 40.85
C ILE A 158 37.77 25.06 41.97
N PRO A 159 37.17 24.69 43.12
CA PRO A 159 37.90 23.98 44.18
C PRO A 159 38.44 22.61 43.73
N LEU A 160 37.71 21.90 42.87
CA LEU A 160 38.14 20.62 42.33
C LEU A 160 39.33 20.80 41.38
N VAL A 161 39.27 21.79 40.50
CA VAL A 161 40.37 22.15 39.60
C VAL A 161 41.60 22.60 40.39
N MET A 162 41.41 23.41 41.44
CA MET A 162 42.48 23.86 42.32
C MET A 162 43.15 22.69 43.05
N LYS A 163 42.39 21.74 43.60
CA LYS A 163 42.94 20.52 44.21
C LYS A 163 43.78 19.69 43.24
N ASN A 164 43.33 19.58 41.98
CA ASN A 164 44.09 18.88 40.94
C ASN A 164 45.40 19.61 40.63
N MET A 165 45.38 20.95 40.60
CA MET A 165 46.56 21.78 40.42
C MET A 165 47.53 21.65 41.60
N ASP A 166 47.04 21.67 42.85
CA ASP A 166 47.85 21.45 44.05
C ASP A 166 48.53 20.07 44.00
N SER A 167 47.80 19.03 43.58
CA SER A 167 48.38 17.70 43.38
C SER A 167 49.46 17.69 42.30
N ALA A 168 49.27 18.42 41.19
CA ALA A 168 50.30 18.55 40.16
C ALA A 168 51.53 19.31 40.67
N LEU A 169 51.34 20.34 41.49
CA LEU A 169 52.42 21.11 42.10
C LEU A 169 53.24 20.27 43.08
N THR A 170 52.60 19.50 43.95
CA THR A 170 53.32 18.57 44.85
C THR A 170 54.15 17.53 44.10
N LYS A 171 53.66 17.03 42.96
CA LYS A 171 54.43 16.11 42.10
C LYS A 171 55.64 16.80 41.46
N LEU A 172 55.48 18.05 41.04
CA LEU A 172 56.59 18.84 40.50
C LEU A 172 57.64 19.13 41.58
N ASP A 173 57.23 19.49 42.79
CA ASP A 173 58.16 19.73 43.90
C ASP A 173 58.98 18.48 44.22
N LEU A 174 58.35 17.30 44.24
CA LEU A 174 59.06 16.03 44.42
C LEU A 174 60.11 15.79 43.33
N LEU A 175 59.75 16.01 42.06
CA LEU A 175 60.69 15.88 40.95
C LEU A 175 61.84 16.88 41.04
N VAL A 176 61.57 18.11 41.51
CA VAL A 176 62.61 19.12 41.74
C VAL A 176 63.55 18.67 42.86
N THR A 177 63.04 18.09 43.95
CA THR A 177 63.89 17.56 45.02
C THR A 177 64.73 16.37 44.56
N ASP A 178 64.16 15.45 43.78
CA ASP A 178 64.88 14.28 43.26
C ASP A 178 65.97 14.71 42.27
N THR A 179 65.66 15.65 41.37
CA THR A 179 66.66 16.18 40.42
C THR A 179 67.77 16.94 41.12
N LYS A 180 67.48 17.66 42.21
CA LYS A 180 68.50 18.30 43.03
C LYS A 180 69.40 17.28 43.73
N ALA A 181 68.84 16.23 44.32
CA ALA A 181 69.62 15.16 44.96
C ALA A 181 70.51 14.43 43.94
N LEU A 182 70.00 14.17 42.73
CA LEU A 182 70.80 13.60 41.64
C LEU A 182 71.95 14.53 41.22
N ALA A 183 71.70 15.84 41.16
CA ALA A 183 72.74 16.82 40.83
C ALA A 183 73.84 16.87 41.92
N GLU A 184 73.46 16.83 43.20
CA GLU A 184 74.40 16.75 44.32
C GLU A 184 75.25 15.46 44.26
N GLN A 185 74.63 14.31 43.99
CA GLN A 185 75.35 13.06 43.77
C GLN A 185 76.36 13.20 42.61
N ILE A 186 75.97 13.76 41.47
CA ILE A 186 76.88 13.96 40.34
C ILE A 186 78.08 14.83 40.73
N LEU A 187 77.90 15.86 41.55
CA LEU A 187 78.98 16.70 42.05
C LEU A 187 79.93 15.92 42.96
N GLU A 188 79.42 15.17 43.93
CA GLU A 188 80.24 14.30 44.80
C GLU A 188 81.01 13.25 43.99
N TRP A 189 80.36 12.63 43.00
CA TRP A 189 81.00 11.68 42.09
C TRP A 189 82.14 12.34 41.30
N ARG A 190 81.96 13.58 40.83
CA ARG A 190 83.01 14.33 40.12
C ARG A 190 84.19 14.68 41.02
N GLU A 191 83.92 15.07 42.26
CA GLU A 191 84.96 15.41 43.24
C GLU A 191 85.82 14.18 43.58
N LYS A 192 85.19 13.03 43.86
CA LYS A 192 85.90 11.76 44.06
C LYS A 192 86.76 11.36 42.86
N VAL A 193 86.24 11.51 41.64
CA VAL A 193 87.03 11.24 40.42
C VAL A 193 88.23 12.16 40.31
N LYS A 194 88.06 13.45 40.66
CA LYS A 194 89.14 14.43 40.66
C LYS A 194 90.21 14.09 41.72
N GLU A 195 89.82 13.75 42.94
CA GLU A 195 90.74 13.31 44.00
C GLU A 195 91.52 12.06 43.61
N ILE A 196 90.87 11.07 42.99
CA ILE A 196 91.55 9.86 42.49
C ILE A 196 92.58 10.24 41.42
N PHE A 197 92.26 11.18 40.52
CA PHE A 197 93.19 11.63 39.49
C PHE A 197 94.39 12.40 40.06
N GLU A 198 94.16 13.32 41.01
CA GLU A 198 95.21 14.08 41.70
C GLU A 198 96.11 13.17 42.53
N ASN A 199 95.54 12.21 43.27
CA ASN A 199 96.30 11.21 44.02
C ASN A 199 97.10 10.28 43.09
N SER A 200 96.57 9.94 41.92
CA SER A 200 97.27 9.14 40.91
C SER A 200 98.43 9.91 40.25
N GLN A 201 98.28 11.23 40.05
CA GLN A 201 99.37 12.12 39.61
C GLN A 201 100.44 12.28 40.68
N LEU A 202 100.10 12.43 41.96
CA LEU A 202 101.06 12.48 43.07
C LEU A 202 101.84 11.17 43.22
N THR A 203 101.21 10.01 43.00
CA THR A 203 101.95 8.74 42.96
C THR A 203 102.85 8.63 41.72
N ALA A 204 102.41 9.13 40.56
CA ALA A 204 103.23 9.14 39.35
C ALA A 204 104.41 10.13 39.42
N GLU A 205 104.23 11.28 40.07
CA GLU A 205 105.29 12.25 40.35
C GLU A 205 106.23 11.78 41.44
N SER A 206 105.72 11.11 42.49
CA SER A 206 106.55 10.44 43.49
C SER A 206 107.40 9.33 42.84
N ASP A 207 106.80 8.48 41.99
CA ASP A 207 107.53 7.43 41.27
C ASP A 207 108.52 8.01 40.24
N SER A 208 108.22 9.17 39.65
CA SER A 208 109.16 9.94 38.81
C SER A 208 110.30 10.52 39.63
N TRP A 209 110.03 11.07 40.81
CA TRP A 209 111.05 11.62 41.71
C TRP A 209 111.97 10.53 42.25
N PHE A 210 111.41 9.36 42.60
CA PHE A 210 112.20 8.18 42.93
C PHE A 210 113.07 7.71 41.76
N ARG A 211 112.57 7.76 40.51
CA ARG A 211 113.39 7.45 39.32
C ARG A 211 114.49 8.48 39.06
N SER A 212 114.28 9.76 39.37
CA SER A 212 115.26 10.84 39.16
C SER A 212 116.33 10.93 40.25
N ILE A 213 116.18 10.27 41.40
CA ILE A 213 117.18 10.24 42.49
C ILE A 213 118.16 9.04 42.36
N THR A 214 117.87 8.08 41.49
CA THR A 214 118.70 6.86 41.29
C THR A 214 119.57 6.82 40.04
N LEU A 215 119.87 7.96 39.40
CA LEU A 215 120.83 8.09 38.29
C LEU A 215 121.67 9.36 38.44
#